data_AF-A0A6B8REM9-F1
#
_entry.id   AF-A0A6B8REM9-F1
#
_cell.length_a   1.000
_cell.length_b   1.000
_cell.length_c   1.000
_cell.angle_alpha   90.00
_cell.angle_beta   90.00
_cell.angle_gamma   90.00
#
_symmetry.space_group_name_H-M   'P 1'
#
loop_
_entity.id
_entity.type
_entity.pdbx_description
1 polymer ?
#
loop_
_entity_poly.entity_id
_entity_poly.type
_entity_poly.pdbx_seq_one_letter_code
_entity_poly.pdbx_strand_id
1 'polypeptide(L)'
;MKWLVLVHVLSAIIGIGPTYAFLIILRKNQSATELKFSLRMGRILELFPKILGTLAVVTGLILVFVGEYGAFTQLWLLGSLILFIIIQVIVVAIGPRWIKSLTAWVEVPANQSFLTLPAPQASQLSKALGSARLASLIGLVLFIFMIMKPT
;
A
#
# COMPACT_ATOMS: atom_id res chain seq x y z
N MET A 1 -20.14 1.27 -19.19
CA MET A 1 -19.07 0.32 -18.81
C MET A 1 -17.66 0.89 -18.88
N LYS A 2 -17.19 1.46 -20.00
CA LYS A 2 -15.79 1.95 -20.14
C LYS A 2 -15.34 2.94 -19.05
N TRP A 3 -16.21 3.89 -18.68
CA TRP A 3 -15.94 4.86 -17.61
C TRP A 3 -15.81 4.22 -16.22
N LEU A 4 -16.65 3.24 -15.91
CA LEU A 4 -16.58 2.54 -14.63
C LEU A 4 -15.29 1.71 -14.51
N VAL A 5 -14.88 1.06 -15.60
CA VAL A 5 -13.57 0.36 -15.67
C VAL A 5 -12.43 1.35 -15.48
N LEU A 6 -12.48 2.51 -16.12
CA LEU A 6 -11.46 3.55 -15.97
C LEU A 6 -11.35 4.00 -14.50
N VAL A 7 -12.48 4.32 -13.85
CA VAL A 7 -12.50 4.73 -12.44
C VAL A 7 -11.95 3.62 -11.55
N HIS A 8 -12.35 2.37 -11.78
CA HIS A 8 -11.87 1.22 -11.01
C HIS A 8 -10.35 1.05 -11.10
N VAL A 9 -9.81 1.02 -12.32
CA VAL A 9 -8.38 0.82 -12.58
C VAL A 9 -7.56 1.99 -12.03
N LEU A 10 -7.98 3.24 -12.26
CA LEU A 10 -7.28 4.41 -11.71
C LEU A 10 -7.31 4.43 -10.19
N SER A 11 -8.45 4.08 -9.58
CA SER A 11 -8.56 4.00 -8.11
C SER A 11 -7.60 2.95 -7.54
N ALA A 12 -7.47 1.79 -8.18
CA ALA A 12 -6.53 0.76 -7.78
C ALA A 12 -5.06 1.21 -7.93
N ILE A 13 -4.70 1.80 -9.08
CA ILE A 13 -3.34 2.28 -9.35
C ILE A 13 -2.93 3.35 -8.34
N ILE A 14 -3.76 4.38 -8.18
CA ILE A 14 -3.46 5.51 -7.30
C ILE A 14 -3.53 5.09 -5.83
N GLY A 15 -4.47 4.21 -5.46
CA GLY A 15 -4.60 3.68 -4.11
C GLY A 15 -3.41 2.82 -3.67
N ILE A 16 -2.83 2.03 -4.58
CA ILE A 16 -1.66 1.18 -4.31
C ILE A 16 -0.34 1.96 -4.48
N GLY A 17 -0.31 3.01 -5.31
CA GLY A 17 0.85 3.88 -5.56
C GLY A 17 1.75 4.20 -4.34
N PRO A 18 1.19 4.55 -3.17
CA PRO A 18 1.94 4.73 -1.92
C PRO A 18 2.90 3.60 -1.54
N THR A 19 2.63 2.34 -1.89
CA THR A 19 3.52 1.21 -1.60
C THR A 19 4.89 1.39 -2.25
N TYR A 20 4.92 1.99 -3.43
CA TYR A 20 6.17 2.32 -4.14
C TYR A 20 6.82 3.56 -3.52
N ALA A 21 6.04 4.58 -3.18
CA ALA A 21 6.54 5.79 -2.54
C ALA A 21 7.20 5.49 -1.18
N PHE A 22 6.64 4.56 -0.39
CA PHE A 22 7.22 4.14 0.89
C PHE A 22 8.66 3.62 0.77
N LEU A 23 9.01 2.98 -0.35
CA LEU A 23 10.38 2.49 -0.60
C LEU A 23 11.39 3.61 -0.81
N ILE A 24 10.92 4.79 -1.21
CA ILE A 24 11.74 5.96 -1.49
C ILE A 24 11.86 6.82 -0.23
N ILE A 25 10.74 7.06 0.47
CA ILE A 25 10.72 7.96 1.63
C ILE A 25 11.29 7.31 2.90
N LEU A 26 11.15 5.99 3.06
CA LEU A 26 11.74 5.24 4.18
C LEU A 26 13.09 4.67 3.73
N ARG A 27 14.17 5.03 4.42
CA ARG A 27 15.54 4.62 4.05
C ARG A 27 16.28 4.13 5.28
N LYS A 28 17.10 3.08 5.14
CA LYS A 28 17.78 2.43 6.28
C LYS A 28 18.71 3.36 7.06
N ASN A 29 19.31 4.36 6.41
CA ASN A 29 20.34 5.22 6.99
C ASN A 29 19.82 6.62 7.38
N GLN A 30 18.53 6.73 7.72
CA GLN A 30 17.97 7.99 8.19
C GLN A 30 18.38 8.27 9.64
N SER A 31 18.70 9.53 9.92
CA SER A 31 18.67 10.06 11.28
C SER A 31 17.24 10.05 11.84
N ALA A 32 17.10 10.16 13.16
CA ALA A 32 15.78 10.20 13.80
C ALA A 32 14.92 11.38 13.30
N THR A 33 15.53 12.53 13.02
CA THR A 33 14.86 13.73 12.50
C THR A 33 14.37 13.53 11.06
N GLU A 34 15.18 12.94 10.19
CA GLU A 34 14.77 12.61 8.82
C GLU A 34 13.66 11.54 8.81
N LEU A 35 13.78 10.53 9.67
CA LEU A 35 12.76 9.49 9.81
C LEU A 35 11.43 10.10 10.27
N LYS A 36 11.45 11.05 11.21
CA LYS A 36 10.24 11.78 11.65
C LYS A 36 9.55 12.49 10.50
N PHE A 37 10.32 13.15 9.62
CA PHE A 37 9.77 13.78 8.42
C PHE A 37 9.15 12.75 7.48
N SER A 38 9.86 11.66 7.18
CA SER A 38 9.34 10.58 6.32
C SER A 38 8.09 9.92 6.89
N LEU A 39 7.99 9.71 8.20
CA LEU A 39 6.82 9.13 8.84
C LEU A 39 5.60 10.07 8.76
N ARG A 40 5.82 11.39 8.85
CA ARG A 40 4.76 12.39 8.61
C ARG A 40 4.24 12.34 7.18
N MET A 41 5.14 12.28 6.20
CA MET A 41 4.75 12.07 4.79
C MET A 41 3.99 10.75 4.62
N GLY A 42 4.47 9.69 5.28
CA GLY A 42 3.85 8.38 5.25
C GLY A 42 2.40 8.38 5.74
N ARG A 43 2.08 9.16 6.78
CA ARG A 43 0.70 9.31 7.29
C ARG A 43 -0.25 9.89 6.24
N ILE A 44 0.23 10.81 5.39
CA ILE A 44 -0.56 11.37 4.28
C ILE A 44 -0.76 10.29 3.21
N LEU A 45 0.30 9.56 2.87
CA LEU A 45 0.27 8.49 1.87
C LEU A 45 -0.64 7.32 2.28
N GLU A 46 -0.82 7.05 3.57
CA GLU A 46 -1.76 6.03 4.06
C GLU A 46 -3.24 6.35 3.78
N LEU A 47 -3.60 7.59 3.46
CA LEU A 47 -4.99 7.95 3.14
C LEU A 47 -5.43 7.39 1.78
N PHE A 48 -4.50 7.30 0.84
CA PHE A 48 -4.75 6.81 -0.53
C PHE A 48 -5.29 5.37 -0.56
N PRO A 49 -4.65 4.36 0.06
CA PRO A 49 -5.18 2.99 0.05
C PRO A 49 -6.49 2.87 0.83
N LYS A 50 -6.72 3.71 1.84
CA LYS A 50 -7.98 3.71 2.62
C LYS A 50 -9.14 4.27 1.81
N ILE A 51 -8.94 5.37 1.08
CA ILE A 51 -10.01 6.03 0.31
C ILE A 51 -10.16 5.35 -1.06
N LEU A 52 -9.09 5.37 -1.87
CA LEU A 52 -9.12 4.88 -3.24
C LEU A 52 -9.11 3.36 -3.30
N GLY A 53 -8.57 2.68 -2.28
CA GLY A 53 -8.73 1.24 -2.17
C GLY A 53 -10.17 0.82 -1.91
N THR A 54 -10.89 1.50 -1.00
CA THR A 54 -12.32 1.26 -0.82
C THR A 54 -13.10 1.58 -2.09
N LEU A 55 -12.78 2.68 -2.78
CA LEU A 55 -13.40 3.02 -4.06
C LEU A 55 -13.15 1.94 -5.13
N ALA A 56 -11.95 1.39 -5.20
CA ALA A 56 -11.62 0.28 -6.10
C ALA A 56 -12.45 -0.98 -5.78
N VAL A 57 -12.64 -1.34 -4.51
CA VAL A 57 -13.51 -2.46 -4.13
C VAL A 57 -14.95 -2.22 -4.56
N VAL A 58 -15.52 -1.07 -4.21
CA VAL A 58 -16.92 -0.74 -4.51
C VAL A 58 -17.14 -0.77 -6.02
N THR A 59 -16.29 -0.10 -6.79
CA THR A 59 -16.39 -0.07 -8.25
C THR A 59 -16.14 -1.45 -8.88
N GLY A 60 -15.26 -2.27 -8.30
CA GLY A 60 -15.01 -3.64 -8.74
C GLY A 60 -16.23 -4.55 -8.53
N LEU A 61 -16.90 -4.44 -7.38
CA LEU A 61 -18.15 -5.15 -7.12
C LEU A 61 -19.25 -4.71 -8.08
N ILE A 62 -19.41 -3.40 -8.31
CA ILE A 62 -20.40 -2.88 -9.29
C ILE A 62 -20.09 -3.43 -10.68
N LEU A 63 -18.81 -3.49 -11.10
CA LEU A 63 -18.42 -4.08 -12.39
C LEU A 63 -18.84 -5.55 -12.51
N VAL A 64 -18.70 -6.33 -11.45
CA VAL A 64 -19.12 -7.75 -11.44
C VAL A 64 -20.63 -7.88 -11.52
N PHE A 65 -21.40 -7.04 -10.81
CA PHE A 65 -22.86 -7.12 -10.81
C PHE A 65 -23.51 -6.58 -12.09
N VAL A 66 -22.92 -5.53 -12.69
CA VAL A 66 -23.50 -4.84 -13.85
C VAL A 66 -22.89 -5.33 -15.18
N GLY A 67 -21.68 -5.88 -15.15
CA GLY A 67 -20.97 -6.29 -16.34
C GLY A 67 -21.18 -7.75 -16.71
N GLU A 68 -21.22 -8.03 -18.01
CA GLU A 68 -21.20 -9.38 -18.58
C GLU A 68 -19.78 -9.97 -18.59
N TYR A 69 -19.08 -9.95 -17.45
CA TYR A 69 -17.71 -10.48 -17.35
C TYR A 69 -17.65 -12.02 -17.24
N GLY A 70 -18.78 -12.70 -17.40
CA GLY A 70 -18.88 -14.15 -17.26
C GLY A 70 -18.82 -14.60 -15.80
N ALA A 71 -18.36 -15.83 -15.56
CA ALA A 71 -18.32 -16.40 -14.22
C ALA A 71 -17.30 -15.66 -13.34
N PHE A 72 -17.71 -15.32 -12.12
CA PHE A 72 -16.85 -14.66 -11.12
C PHE A 72 -15.57 -15.46 -10.79
N THR A 73 -15.58 -16.77 -11.06
CA THR A 73 -14.45 -17.70 -10.84
C THR A 73 -13.35 -17.59 -11.89
N GLN A 74 -13.47 -16.72 -12.89
CA GLN A 74 -12.38 -16.47 -13.83
C GLN A 74 -11.11 -16.03 -13.07
N LEU A 75 -9.98 -16.63 -13.44
CA LEU A 75 -8.71 -16.45 -12.73
C LEU A 75 -8.31 -14.98 -12.58
N TRP A 76 -8.57 -14.14 -13.58
CA TRP A 76 -8.24 -12.72 -13.53
C TRP A 76 -9.16 -11.94 -12.58
N LEU A 77 -10.45 -12.29 -12.46
CA LEU A 77 -11.39 -11.64 -11.53
C LEU A 77 -11.09 -12.04 -10.10
N LEU A 78 -11.16 -13.35 -9.81
CA LEU A 78 -10.97 -13.88 -8.46
C LEU A 78 -9.52 -13.65 -7.99
N GLY A 79 -8.54 -13.86 -8.86
CA GLY A 79 -7.14 -13.62 -8.56
C GLY A 79 -6.85 -12.14 -8.26
N SER A 80 -7.39 -11.21 -9.05
CA SER A 80 -7.25 -9.78 -8.76
C SER A 80 -7.84 -9.40 -7.40
N LEU A 81 -9.03 -9.93 -7.08
CA LEU A 81 -9.66 -9.68 -5.79
C LEU A 81 -8.81 -10.21 -4.62
N ILE A 82 -8.31 -11.44 -4.72
CA ILE A 82 -7.46 -12.04 -3.69
C ILE A 82 -6.18 -11.23 -3.52
N LEU A 83 -5.47 -10.92 -4.61
CA LEU A 83 -4.25 -10.11 -4.58
C LEU A 83 -4.53 -8.74 -3.93
N PHE A 84 -5.63 -8.10 -4.29
CA PHE A 84 -6.03 -6.82 -3.73
C PHE A 84 -6.30 -6.89 -2.22
N ILE A 85 -7.03 -7.90 -1.75
CA ILE A 85 -7.28 -8.11 -0.31
C ILE A 85 -5.95 -8.30 0.44
N ILE A 86 -5.03 -9.11 -0.09
CA ILE A 86 -3.70 -9.32 0.52
C ILE A 86 -2.95 -8.00 0.62
N ILE A 87 -2.94 -7.18 -0.45
CA ILE A 87 -2.32 -5.84 -0.42
C ILE A 87 -2.95 -4.99 0.68
N GLN A 88 -4.29 -4.97 0.79
CA GLN A 88 -4.97 -4.18 1.82
C GLN A 88 -4.63 -4.64 3.24
N VAL A 89 -4.54 -5.94 3.49
CA VAL A 89 -4.10 -6.48 4.79
C VAL A 89 -2.67 -6.03 5.09
N ILE A 90 -1.75 -6.11 4.12
CA ILE A 90 -0.37 -5.68 4.31
C ILE A 90 -0.29 -4.18 4.60
N VAL A 91 -0.99 -3.36 3.81
CA VAL A 91 -0.86 -1.89 3.85
C VAL A 91 -1.67 -1.25 4.97
N VAL A 92 -2.85 -1.79 5.30
CA VAL A 92 -3.75 -1.19 6.30
C VAL A 92 -3.61 -1.85 7.66
N ALA A 93 -3.32 -3.16 7.73
CA ALA A 93 -3.25 -3.87 9.01
C ALA A 93 -1.81 -4.13 9.49
N ILE A 94 -0.88 -4.52 8.62
CA ILE A 94 0.48 -4.93 9.02
C ILE A 94 1.45 -3.75 9.05
N GLY A 95 1.59 -3.03 7.94
CA GLY A 95 2.52 -1.91 7.77
C GLY A 95 2.40 -0.85 8.88
N PRO A 96 1.18 -0.36 9.20
CA PRO A 96 0.98 0.66 10.21
C PRO A 96 1.41 0.24 11.62
N ARG A 97 1.48 -1.06 11.93
CA ARG A 97 1.98 -1.52 13.24
C ARG A 97 3.44 -1.12 13.45
N TRP A 98 4.27 -1.30 12.44
CA TRP A 98 5.70 -0.94 12.48
C TRP A 98 5.88 0.58 12.46
N ILE A 99 5.11 1.26 11.60
CA ILE A 99 5.14 2.72 11.45
C ILE A 99 4.71 3.42 12.75
N LYS A 100 3.67 2.94 13.44
CA LYS A 100 3.21 3.51 14.72
C LYS A 100 4.29 3.42 15.81
N SER A 101 4.97 2.28 15.93
CA SER A 101 6.04 2.13 16.91
C SER A 101 7.22 3.06 16.62
N LEU A 102 7.61 3.20 15.35
CA LEU A 102 8.67 4.13 14.94
C LEU A 102 8.28 5.58 15.19
N THR A 103 7.03 5.93 14.89
CA THR A 103 6.48 7.28 15.11
C THR A 103 6.52 7.66 16.58
N ALA A 104 6.04 6.78 17.46
CA ALA A 104 6.09 6.99 18.90
C ALA A 104 7.53 7.20 19.39
N TRP A 105 8.50 6.47 18.84
CA TRP A 105 9.89 6.60 19.22
C TRP A 105 10.53 7.93 18.77
N VAL A 106 10.31 8.37 17.52
CA VAL A 106 10.88 9.63 17.00
C VAL A 106 10.20 10.89 17.54
N GLU A 107 9.00 10.77 18.11
CA GLU A 107 8.29 11.89 18.73
C GLU A 107 8.89 12.29 20.08
N VAL A 108 9.60 11.38 20.75
CA VAL A 108 10.34 11.69 21.99
C VAL A 108 11.50 12.63 21.69
N PRO A 109 11.56 13.85 22.30
CA PRO A 109 12.60 14.83 22.00
C PRO A 109 14.04 14.32 22.20
N ALA A 110 14.26 13.51 23.25
CA ALA A 110 15.56 12.91 23.54
C ALA A 110 16.11 12.00 22.43
N ASN A 111 15.22 11.45 21.57
CA ASN A 111 15.61 10.55 20.50
C ASN A 111 15.99 11.28 19.20
N GLN A 112 15.78 12.60 19.11
CA GLN A 112 16.04 13.36 17.88
C GLN A 112 17.53 13.61 17.62
N SER A 113 18.38 13.44 18.63
CA SER A 113 19.84 13.56 18.52
C SER A 113 20.52 12.36 17.85
N PHE A 114 19.81 11.24 17.67
CA PHE A 114 20.37 10.04 17.05
C PHE A 114 20.57 10.24 15.54
N LEU A 115 21.83 10.27 15.12
CA LEU A 115 22.22 10.27 13.71
C LEU A 115 21.97 8.92 13.03
N THR A 116 21.97 7.84 13.81
CA THR A 116 21.66 6.48 13.35
C THR A 116 20.66 5.83 14.29
N LEU A 117 19.73 5.06 13.72
CA LEU A 117 18.72 4.36 14.49
C LEU A 117 19.34 3.25 15.34
N PRO A 118 18.94 3.11 16.61
CA PRO A 118 19.32 1.94 17.41
C PRO A 118 18.77 0.65 16.79
N ALA A 119 19.40 -0.48 17.11
CA ALA A 119 19.08 -1.78 16.49
C ALA A 119 17.59 -2.18 16.51
N PRO A 120 16.82 -1.95 17.60
CA PRO A 120 15.39 -2.26 17.60
C PRO A 120 14.61 -1.47 16.55
N GLN A 121 14.86 -0.17 16.43
CA GLN A 121 14.19 0.73 15.50
C GLN A 121 14.64 0.45 14.05
N ALA A 122 15.92 0.15 13.83
CA ALA A 122 16.41 -0.27 12.52
C ALA A 122 15.75 -1.58 12.04
N SER A 123 15.50 -2.52 12.96
CA SER A 123 14.76 -3.75 12.68
C SER A 123 13.29 -3.47 12.32
N GLN A 124 12.61 -2.61 13.08
CA GLN A 124 11.23 -2.19 12.78
C GLN A 124 11.12 -1.50 11.43
N LEU A 125 12.05 -0.60 11.11
CA LEU A 125 12.11 0.06 9.81
C LEU A 125 12.32 -0.95 8.67
N SER A 126 13.18 -1.95 8.89
CA SER A 126 13.40 -3.02 7.92
C SER A 126 12.13 -3.85 7.69
N LYS A 127 11.33 -4.11 8.73
CA LYS A 127 10.03 -4.79 8.61
C LYS A 127 9.00 -3.95 7.86
N ALA A 128 8.93 -2.65 8.14
CA ALA A 128 8.07 -1.72 7.41
C ALA A 128 8.43 -1.68 5.91
N LEU A 129 9.72 -1.59 5.59
CA LEU A 129 10.22 -1.67 4.22
C LEU A 129 9.93 -3.04 3.58
N GLY A 130 10.06 -4.13 4.33
CA GLY A 130 9.69 -5.47 3.87
C GLY A 130 8.22 -5.56 3.47
N SER A 131 7.32 -5.02 4.29
CA SER A 131 5.89 -4.97 3.96
C SER A 131 5.59 -4.12 2.73
N ALA A 132 6.23 -2.95 2.60
CA ALA A 132 6.07 -2.09 1.42
C ALA A 132 6.56 -2.79 0.14
N ARG A 133 7.72 -3.47 0.20
CA ARG A 133 8.25 -4.24 -0.94
C ARG A 133 7.30 -5.35 -1.35
N LEU A 134 6.84 -6.14 -0.40
CA LEU A 134 5.90 -7.22 -0.68
C LEU A 134 4.61 -6.68 -1.29
N ALA A 135 4.02 -5.63 -0.71
CA ALA A 135 2.82 -5.00 -1.25
C ALA A 135 3.04 -4.46 -2.67
N SER A 136 4.19 -3.82 -2.94
CA SER A 136 4.54 -3.28 -4.26
C SER A 136 4.72 -4.36 -5.33
N LEU A 137 5.28 -5.52 -4.95
CA LEU A 137 5.44 -6.67 -5.85
C LEU A 137 4.08 -7.30 -6.18
N ILE A 138 3.23 -7.51 -5.18
CA ILE A 138 1.87 -8.04 -5.38
C ILE A 138 1.03 -7.04 -6.17
N GLY A 139 1.19 -5.73 -5.92
CA GLY A 139 0.56 -4.65 -6.67
C GLY A 139 0.93 -4.67 -8.15
N LEU A 140 2.18 -4.97 -8.48
CA LEU A 140 2.61 -5.12 -9.87
C LEU A 140 1.89 -6.29 -10.56
N VAL A 141 1.80 -7.44 -9.89
CA VAL A 141 1.08 -8.62 -10.40
C VAL A 141 -0.42 -8.30 -10.58
N LEU A 142 -1.02 -7.57 -9.64
CA LEU A 142 -2.40 -7.12 -9.75
C LEU A 142 -2.61 -6.22 -10.98
N PHE A 143 -1.71 -5.26 -11.24
CA PHE A 143 -1.82 -4.40 -12.42
C PHE A 143 -1.69 -5.20 -13.72
N ILE A 144 -0.82 -6.21 -13.76
CA ILE A 144 -0.74 -7.13 -14.89
C ILE A 144 -2.09 -7.82 -15.11
N PHE A 145 -2.73 -8.32 -14.06
CA PHE A 145 -4.06 -8.96 -14.17
C PHE A 145 -5.13 -7.98 -14.68
N MET A 146 -5.10 -6.72 -14.22
CA MET A 146 -6.07 -5.71 -14.64
C MET A 146 -5.88 -5.27 -16.10
N ILE A 147 -4.64 -5.18 -16.57
CA ILE A 147 -4.28 -4.69 -17.91
C ILE A 147 -4.38 -5.81 -18.95
N MET A 148 -3.83 -6.99 -18.64
CA MET A 148 -3.76 -8.13 -19.56
C MET A 148 -4.98 -9.05 -19.49
N LYS A 149 -6.08 -8.62 -18.86
CA LYS A 149 -7.29 -9.44 -18.79
C LYS A 149 -7.76 -9.81 -20.22
N PRO A 150 -8.23 -11.05 -20.43
CA PRO A 150 -8.79 -11.44 -21.72
C PRO A 150 -9.98 -10.55 -22.06
N THR A 151 -10.01 -10.06 -23.31
CA THR A 151 -11.11 -9.29 -23.90
C THR A 151 -12.28 -10.17 -24.27
#